data_AF-V5SIJ8-F1
#
_entry.id   AF-V5SIJ8-F1
#
_cell.length_a   1.000
_cell.length_b   1.000
_cell.length_c   1.000
_cell.angle_alpha   90.00
_cell.angle_beta   90.00
_cell.angle_gamma   90.00
#
_symmetry.space_group_name_H-M   'P 1'
#
loop_
_entity.id
_entity.type
_entity.pdbx_description
1 polymer ?
#
loop_
_entity_poly.entity_id
_entity_poly.type
_entity_poly.pdbx_seq_one_letter_code
_entity_poly.pdbx_strand_id
1 'polypeptide(L)'
;MPRFYEEAAHLLLIVLTHGVVLGVERNHLAVLYDFAGELDRVMAMRRSHADTAEILLDSMILWGFFDVPPDRRKRLLAIIGTFIGNLMTIRRPAA
;
A
#
# COMPACT_ATOMS: atom_id res chain seq x y z
N MET A 1 -15.83 -5.62 7.08
CA MET A 1 -14.73 -5.33 6.14
C MET A 1 -13.74 -4.38 6.82
N PRO A 2 -12.43 -4.52 6.58
CA PRO A 2 -11.40 -3.61 7.10
C PRO A 2 -11.66 -2.14 6.70
N ARG A 3 -11.23 -1.18 7.53
CA ARG A 3 -11.46 0.26 7.34
C ARG A 3 -10.96 0.82 6.01
N PHE A 4 -9.84 0.28 5.52
CA PHE A 4 -9.16 0.69 4.30
C PHE A 4 -9.24 -0.36 3.18
N TYR A 5 -10.30 -1.18 3.18
CA TYR A 5 -10.43 -2.27 2.22
C TYR A 5 -10.46 -1.77 0.77
N GLU A 6 -11.23 -0.72 0.48
CA GLU A 6 -11.31 -0.12 -0.86
C GLU A 6 -10.01 0.56 -1.26
N GLU A 7 -9.38 1.29 -0.35
CA GLU A 7 -8.08 1.91 -0.60
C GLU A 7 -6.97 0.89 -0.85
N ALA A 8 -6.97 -0.21 -0.12
CA ALA A 8 -6.05 -1.32 -0.35
C ALA A 8 -6.28 -1.93 -1.74
N ALA A 9 -7.54 -2.10 -2.17
CA ALA A 9 -7.84 -2.58 -3.52
C ALA A 9 -7.35 -1.62 -4.61
N HIS A 10 -7.59 -0.32 -4.45
CA HIS A 10 -7.09 0.70 -5.39
C HIS A 10 -5.56 0.76 -5.43
N LEU A 11 -4.91 0.77 -4.27
CA LEU A 11 -3.46 0.81 -4.20
C LEU A 11 -2.84 -0.46 -4.79
N LEU A 12 -3.45 -1.62 -4.54
CA LEU A 12 -3.02 -2.88 -5.12
C LEU A 12 -3.08 -2.82 -6.65
N LEU A 13 -4.22 -2.39 -7.21
CA LEU A 13 -4.38 -2.22 -8.65
C LEU A 13 -3.33 -1.26 -9.24
N ILE A 14 -3.08 -0.13 -8.57
CA ILE A 14 -2.05 0.84 -8.98
C ILE A 14 -0.67 0.16 -9.01
N VAL A 15 -0.29 -0.57 -7.95
CA VAL A 15 1.02 -1.22 -7.88
C VAL A 15 1.18 -2.29 -8.96
N LEU A 16 0.14 -3.09 -9.22
CA LEU A 16 0.15 -4.14 -10.25
C LEU A 16 0.26 -3.56 -11.67
N THR A 17 -0.48 -2.49 -11.97
CA THR A 17 -0.41 -1.81 -13.28
C THR A 17 0.95 -1.15 -13.54
N HIS A 18 1.76 -0.94 -12.50
CA HIS A 18 3.13 -0.45 -12.59
C HIS A 18 4.19 -1.55 -12.67
N GLY A 19 3.77 -2.77 -13.01
CA GLY A 19 4.63 -3.90 -13.35
C GLY A 19 5.17 -4.65 -12.14
N VAL A 20 4.54 -4.52 -10.98
CA VAL A 20 4.77 -5.41 -9.85
C VAL A 20 3.91 -6.65 -10.04
N VAL A 21 4.51 -7.81 -9.82
CA VAL A 21 3.82 -9.10 -9.92
C VAL A 21 3.50 -9.58 -8.51
N LEU A 22 2.30 -10.15 -8.33
CA LEU A 22 1.97 -10.84 -7.10
C LEU A 22 2.84 -12.10 -6.98
N GLY A 23 3.66 -12.16 -5.93
CA GLY A 23 4.60 -13.26 -5.69
C GLY A 23 3.95 -14.52 -5.10
N VAL A 24 2.62 -14.59 -5.03
CA VAL A 24 1.91 -15.57 -4.20
C VAL A 24 0.79 -16.30 -4.95
N GLU A 25 0.76 -17.63 -4.82
CA GLU A 25 -0.43 -18.48 -5.00
C GLU A 25 -1.40 -18.32 -3.82
N ARG A 26 -1.71 -17.08 -3.43
CA ARG A 26 -2.65 -16.80 -2.34
C ARG A 26 -3.98 -16.35 -2.91
N ASN A 27 -5.05 -16.70 -2.19
CA ASN A 27 -6.38 -16.18 -2.47
C ASN A 27 -6.33 -14.63 -2.47
N HIS A 28 -6.77 -14.01 -3.56
CA HIS A 28 -6.76 -12.55 -3.73
C HIS A 28 -7.51 -11.81 -2.62
N LEU A 29 -8.56 -12.41 -2.05
CA LEU A 29 -9.29 -11.83 -0.92
C LEU A 29 -8.41 -11.79 0.33
N ALA A 30 -7.62 -12.83 0.61
CA ALA A 30 -6.71 -12.84 1.75
C ALA A 30 -5.64 -11.74 1.59
N VAL A 31 -5.08 -11.59 0.39
CA VAL A 31 -4.10 -10.52 0.08
C VAL A 31 -4.71 -9.14 0.33
N LEU A 32 -5.94 -8.90 -0.11
CA LEU A 32 -6.64 -7.63 0.14
C LEU A 32 -6.91 -7.38 1.62
N TYR A 33 -7.28 -8.40 2.38
CA TYR A 33 -7.51 -8.27 3.82
C TYR A 33 -6.24 -7.93 4.58
N ASP A 34 -5.16 -8.67 4.32
CA ASP A 34 -3.85 -8.44 4.93
C ASP A 34 -3.33 -7.05 4.55
N PHE A 35 -3.47 -6.66 3.29
CA PHE A 35 -3.04 -5.36 2.82
C PHE A 35 -3.83 -4.21 3.46
N ALA A 36 -5.15 -4.36 3.58
CA ALA A 36 -5.98 -3.36 4.24
C ALA A 36 -5.66 -3.23 5.74
N GLY A 37 -5.33 -4.35 6.40
CA GLY A 37 -4.87 -4.34 7.79
C GLY A 37 -3.54 -3.63 7.96
N GLU A 38 -2.60 -3.88 7.06
CA GLU A 38 -1.30 -3.21 7.08
C GLU A 38 -1.43 -1.71 6.78
N LEU A 39 -2.28 -1.34 5.82
CA LEU A 39 -2.59 0.05 5.52
C LEU A 39 -3.17 0.76 6.75
N ASP A 40 -4.09 0.13 7.49
CA ASP A 40 -4.62 0.68 8.75
C ASP A 40 -3.52 0.89 9.79
N ARG A 41 -2.65 -0.13 9.95
CA ARG A 41 -1.53 -0.09 10.89
C ARG A 41 -0.58 1.06 10.59
N VAL A 42 -0.12 1.20 9.35
CA VAL A 42 0.86 2.25 8.98
C VAL A 42 0.24 3.64 9.03
N MET A 43 -1.04 3.79 8.68
CA MET A 43 -1.76 5.06 8.75
C MET A 43 -1.94 5.54 10.20
N ALA A 44 -2.06 4.63 11.15
CA ALA A 44 -2.14 4.96 12.57
C ALA A 44 -0.80 5.50 13.16
N MET A 45 0.34 5.27 12.50
CA MET A 45 1.66 5.64 13.02
C MET A 45 1.96 7.16 12.99
N ARG A 46 1.09 7.97 12.37
CA ARG A 46 1.22 9.45 12.26
C ARG A 46 2.60 9.92 11.74
N ARG A 47 3.17 9.18 10.78
CA ARG A 47 4.45 9.51 10.13
C ARG A 47 4.25 10.37 8.88
N SER A 48 5.36 10.80 8.26
CA SER A 48 5.29 11.43 6.94
C SER A 48 4.77 10.44 5.89
N HIS A 49 4.18 10.93 4.81
CA HIS A 49 3.61 10.05 3.78
C HIS A 49 4.69 9.20 3.08
N ALA A 50 5.92 9.74 3.00
CA ALA A 50 7.08 9.02 2.48
C ALA A 50 7.47 7.86 3.41
N ASP A 51 7.56 8.09 4.72
CA ASP A 51 7.86 7.03 5.69
C ASP A 51 6.77 5.95 5.69
N THR A 52 5.50 6.36 5.64
CA THR A 52 4.36 5.42 5.58
C THR A 52 4.42 4.57 4.32
N ALA A 53 4.79 5.15 3.17
CA ALA A 53 4.96 4.43 1.92
C ALA A 53 6.11 3.42 1.99
N GLU A 54 7.22 3.78 2.62
CA GLU A 54 8.37 2.91 2.80
C GLU A 54 8.04 1.71 3.69
N ILE A 55 7.45 1.96 4.87
CA ILE A 55 7.04 0.92 5.79
C ILE A 55 6.03 -0.03 5.13
N LEU A 56 5.05 0.52 4.41
CA LEU A 56 4.05 -0.29 3.71
C LEU A 56 4.69 -1.18 2.64
N LEU A 57 5.55 -0.61 1.79
CA LEU A 57 6.22 -1.38 0.74
C LEU A 57 7.13 -2.46 1.32
N ASP A 58 7.85 -2.16 2.39
CA ASP A 58 8.73 -3.13 3.07
C ASP A 58 7.95 -4.29 3.69
N SER A 59 6.83 -4.01 4.36
CA SER A 59 5.96 -5.07 4.89
C SER A 59 5.46 -5.99 3.79
N MET A 60 5.08 -5.43 2.63
CA MET A 60 4.56 -6.22 1.51
C MET A 60 5.64 -7.08 0.85
N ILE A 61 6.87 -6.57 0.73
CA ILE A 61 8.00 -7.36 0.25
C ILE A 61 8.33 -8.48 1.26
N LEU A 62 8.38 -8.15 2.56
CA LEU A 62 8.68 -9.11 3.63
C LEU A 62 7.65 -10.25 3.68
N TRP A 63 6.37 -9.95 3.42
CA TRP A 63 5.30 -10.95 3.38
C TRP A 63 5.24 -11.72 2.05
N GLY A 64 6.15 -11.42 1.11
CA GLY A 64 6.20 -12.05 -0.20
C GLY A 64 5.04 -11.66 -1.11
N PHE A 65 4.34 -10.55 -0.84
CA PHE A 65 3.21 -10.11 -1.67
C PHE A 65 3.69 -9.68 -3.05
N PHE A 66 4.85 -9.04 -3.08
CA PHE A 66 5.44 -8.48 -4.29
C PHE A 66 6.88 -8.90 -4.42
N ASP A 67 7.27 -9.22 -5.64
CA ASP A 67 8.67 -9.14 -6.06
C ASP A 67 8.91 -7.75 -6.68
N VAL A 68 9.77 -6.96 -6.04
CA VAL A 68 10.03 -5.57 -6.42
C VAL A 68 11.49 -5.42 -6.85
N PRO A 69 11.74 -5.27 -8.16
CA PRO A 69 13.06 -4.96 -8.67
C PRO A 69 13.65 -3.67 -8.04
N PRO A 70 14.95 -3.64 -7.68
CA PRO A 70 15.57 -2.48 -7.03
C PRO A 70 15.42 -1.16 -7.80
N ASP A 71 15.45 -1.22 -9.13
CA ASP A 71 15.26 -0.08 -10.04
C ASP A 71 13.84 0.49 -10.00
N ARG A 72 12.84 -0.33 -9.66
CA ARG A 72 11.44 0.08 -9.57
C ARG A 72 11.02 0.57 -8.19
N ARG A 73 11.75 0.20 -7.14
CA ARG A 73 11.44 0.55 -5.75
C ARG A 73 11.20 2.05 -5.56
N LYS A 74 12.10 2.91 -6.07
CA LYS A 74 11.94 4.37 -5.95
C LYS A 74 10.65 4.88 -6.57
N ARG A 75 10.28 4.36 -7.74
CA ARG A 75 9.05 4.73 -8.45
C ARG A 75 7.82 4.31 -7.65
N LEU A 76 7.82 3.10 -7.11
CA LEU A 76 6.72 2.59 -6.29
C LEU A 76 6.56 3.38 -4.99
N LEU A 77 7.65 3.71 -4.31
CA LEU A 77 7.60 4.59 -3.13
C LEU A 77 6.97 5.94 -3.45
N ALA A 78 7.31 6.55 -4.59
CA ALA A 78 6.69 7.79 -5.03
C ALA A 78 5.17 7.62 -5.26
N ILE A 79 4.78 6.56 -5.97
CA ILE A 79 3.36 6.26 -6.25
C ILE A 79 2.57 6.02 -4.96
N ILE A 80 3.07 5.16 -4.08
CA ILE A 80 2.43 4.83 -2.80
C ILE A 80 2.36 6.06 -1.91
N GLY A 81 3.45 6.85 -1.84
CA GLY A 81 3.50 8.09 -1.06
C GLY A 81 2.49 9.13 -1.55
N THR A 82 2.37 9.32 -2.87
CA THR A 82 1.34 10.20 -3.46
C THR A 82 -0.06 9.69 -3.14
N PHE A 83 -0.31 8.39 -3.26
CA PHE A 83 -1.61 7.80 -2.92
C PHE A 83 -1.98 8.06 -1.45
N ILE A 84 -1.05 7.80 -0.52
CA ILE A 84 -1.25 8.03 0.92
C ILE A 84 -1.53 9.51 1.20
N GLY A 85 -0.75 10.42 0.60
CA GLY A 85 -0.97 11.86 0.78
C GLY A 85 -2.35 12.33 0.29
N ASN A 86 -2.79 11.81 -0.85
CA ASN A 86 -4.14 12.09 -1.36
C ASN A 86 -5.21 11.52 -0.44
N LEU A 87 -5.05 10.28 0.03
CA LEU A 87 -5.98 9.63 0.96
C LEU A 87 -6.15 10.44 2.25
N MET A 88 -5.05 10.89 2.85
CA MET A 88 -5.09 11.72 4.06
C MET A 88 -5.75 13.08 3.82
N THR A 89 -5.61 13.64 2.62
CA THR A 89 -6.26 14.89 2.23
C THR A 89 -7.78 14.72 2.09
N ILE A 90 -8.23 13.64 1.45
CA ILE A 90 -9.66 13.35 1.21
C ILE A 90 -10.39 12.98 2.51
N ARG A 91 -9.73 12.20 3.40
CA ARG A 91 -10.35 11.73 4.66
C ARG A 91 -10.23 12.74 5.81
N ARG A 92 -9.66 13.94 5.61
CA ARG A 92 -9.73 15.00 6.61
C ARG A 92 -11.18 15.50 6.71
N PRO A 93 -11.79 15.54 7.91
CA PRO A 93 -13.04 16.26 8.07
C PRO A 93 -12.80 17.73 7.69
N ALA A 94 -13.77 18.35 7.01
CA ALA A 94 -13.75 19.79 6.80
C ALA A 94 -13.62 20.46 8.18
N ALA A 95 -12.62 21.33 8.31
CA ALA A 95 -12.35 22.07 9.55
C ALA A 95 -13.50 23.02 9.89
#